data_AF-A0A661WTU3-F1
#
_entry.id   AF-A0A661WTU3-F1
#
_cell.length_a   1.000
_cell.length_b   1.000
_cell.length_c   1.000
_cell.angle_alpha   90.00
_cell.angle_beta   90.00
_cell.angle_gamma   90.00
#
_symmetry.space_group_name_H-M   'P 1'
#
loop_
_entity.id
_entity.type
_entity.pdbx_description
1 polymer ?
#
loop_
_entity_poly.entity_id
_entity_poly.type
_entity_poly.pdbx_seq_one_letter_code
_entity_poly.pdbx_strand_id
1 'polypeptide(L)'
;MTDTYILTDIKNRIWKENFNLSPENENWSVNKFVLNGGQASGMDIIEINNGTLSFSILPTRGMGIWRGNYKGNTLGWDSPVHGPVNPSHINLDSENGIGWLAGFDELIVRCGLANNGAPGVDVIHHADGKTHETVLPLHGKIANIPAHFVSVEIEESHPQKISIIGEVDEAMLFMPHLRLRTRIETVVGSNSIKIIDEVVNCGTSETEIELLYHCNFGSPFLEKGSELVAPVCEVAPRDEIAVSGAENYFLCDESAVGFEEKVYFYDLAADEKENTVVMLKNKSADKAVALRFNKTELPWFTFWKNTAAVEDGYVVGLEPGTDFPNNRSFERECGRVKKVLPGGSYKINLEMEIFDDAAIVTRIENEISEIQKNNVPKTHLNPITKFSKL
;
A
#
# COMPACT_ATOMS: atom_id res chain seq x y z
N MET A 1 20.30 -18.52 -14.39
CA MET A 1 19.17 -19.43 -14.09
C MET A 1 18.33 -18.76 -13.00
N THR A 2 17.15 -19.28 -12.69
CA THR A 2 16.33 -18.82 -11.56
C THR A 2 15.99 -20.03 -10.72
N ASP A 3 16.38 -20.00 -9.44
CA ASP A 3 16.01 -21.02 -8.48
C ASP A 3 14.65 -20.68 -7.88
N THR A 4 13.69 -21.60 -7.96
CA THR A 4 12.33 -21.41 -7.42
C THR A 4 12.05 -22.37 -6.27
N TYR A 5 11.59 -21.83 -5.15
CA TYR A 5 11.18 -22.58 -3.97
C TYR A 5 9.71 -22.31 -3.66
N ILE A 6 8.85 -23.32 -3.86
CA ILE A 6 7.44 -23.24 -3.48
C ILE A 6 7.34 -23.35 -1.95
N LEU A 7 6.67 -22.38 -1.32
CA LEU A 7 6.40 -22.34 0.12
C LEU A 7 4.95 -22.70 0.41
N THR A 8 4.02 -22.30 -0.46
CA THR A 8 2.59 -22.61 -0.37
C THR A 8 2.04 -22.87 -1.76
N ASP A 9 1.28 -23.95 -1.91
CA ASP A 9 0.50 -24.26 -3.10
C ASP A 9 -0.65 -25.16 -2.66
N ILE A 10 -1.81 -24.54 -2.40
CA ILE A 10 -3.00 -25.26 -1.90
C ILE A 10 -3.49 -26.30 -2.90
N LYS A 11 -3.36 -26.05 -4.21
CA LYS A 11 -3.77 -26.99 -5.26
C LYS A 11 -2.97 -28.29 -5.17
N ASN A 12 -1.68 -28.20 -4.88
CA ASN A 12 -0.80 -29.35 -4.72
C ASN A 12 -0.61 -29.80 -3.26
N ARG A 13 -1.37 -29.22 -2.32
CA ARG A 13 -1.29 -29.51 -0.86
C ARG A 13 0.10 -29.29 -0.28
N ILE A 14 0.80 -28.28 -0.77
CA ILE A 14 2.11 -27.87 -0.26
C ILE A 14 1.91 -26.70 0.71
N TRP A 15 2.42 -26.86 1.92
CA TRP A 15 2.62 -25.75 2.85
C TRP A 15 3.85 -26.07 3.69
N LYS A 16 4.85 -25.19 3.64
CA LYS A 16 6.05 -25.30 4.46
C LYS A 16 5.86 -24.45 5.69
N GLU A 17 5.82 -25.06 6.86
CA GLU A 17 5.80 -24.32 8.14
C GLU A 17 7.02 -23.41 8.25
N ASN A 18 8.20 -23.96 8.00
CA ASN A 18 9.48 -23.26 8.06
C ASN A 18 10.24 -23.35 6.73
N PHE A 19 10.96 -22.30 6.38
CA PHE A 19 11.91 -22.24 5.27
C PHE A 19 13.07 -21.31 5.64
N ASN A 20 14.29 -21.69 5.29
CA ASN A 20 15.48 -20.87 5.48
C ASN A 20 16.36 -21.01 4.24
N LEU A 21 16.73 -19.88 3.66
CA LEU A 21 17.70 -19.79 2.59
C LEU A 21 18.69 -18.68 2.95
N SER A 22 19.93 -19.07 3.21
CA SER A 22 21.03 -18.18 3.57
C SER A 22 22.32 -18.78 2.99
N PRO A 23 22.74 -18.39 1.78
CA PRO A 23 23.92 -18.98 1.15
C PRO A 23 25.20 -18.69 1.95
N GLU A 24 26.12 -19.66 1.97
CA GLU A 24 27.42 -19.48 2.59
C GLU A 24 28.22 -18.38 1.87
N ASN A 25 28.74 -17.41 2.63
CA ASN A 25 29.50 -16.23 2.15
C ASN A 25 28.67 -15.12 1.48
N GLU A 26 27.34 -15.20 1.50
CA GLU A 26 26.47 -14.11 1.08
C GLU A 26 25.87 -13.38 2.29
N ASN A 27 25.57 -12.08 2.14
CA ASN A 27 25.02 -11.25 3.22
C ASN A 27 23.49 -11.14 3.17
N TRP A 28 22.81 -12.03 2.47
CA TRP A 28 21.36 -12.01 2.33
C TRP A 28 20.71 -13.32 2.79
N SER A 29 19.45 -13.24 3.20
CA SER A 29 18.67 -14.40 3.63
C SER A 29 17.17 -14.24 3.36
N VAL A 30 16.48 -15.36 3.17
CA VAL A 30 15.01 -15.45 3.15
C VAL A 30 14.56 -16.51 4.16
N ASN A 31 13.71 -16.12 5.10
CA ASN A 31 13.17 -16.99 6.14
C ASN A 31 11.65 -16.99 6.10
N LYS A 32 11.02 -18.16 6.21
CA LYS A 32 9.60 -18.29 6.52
C LYS A 32 9.42 -19.02 7.84
N PHE A 33 8.50 -18.55 8.67
CA PHE A 33 8.06 -19.22 9.88
C PHE A 33 6.60 -18.85 10.21
N VAL A 34 6.06 -19.43 11.29
CA VAL A 34 4.69 -19.19 11.77
C VAL A 34 4.74 -18.50 13.13
N LEU A 35 4.01 -17.39 13.26
CA LEU A 35 3.84 -16.71 14.55
C LEU A 35 2.86 -17.48 15.44
N ASN A 36 3.13 -17.46 16.74
CA ASN A 36 2.32 -18.12 17.76
C ASN A 36 2.04 -17.15 18.91
N GLY A 37 0.85 -17.28 19.51
CA GLY A 37 0.44 -16.50 20.68
C GLY A 37 -0.39 -15.26 20.32
N GLY A 38 -1.35 -14.94 21.22
CA GLY A 38 -2.26 -13.82 21.04
C GLY A 38 -3.00 -13.85 19.70
N GLN A 39 -3.24 -12.66 19.14
CA GLN A 39 -3.92 -12.48 17.86
C GLN A 39 -3.05 -12.80 16.63
N ALA A 40 -1.74 -12.99 16.80
CA ALA A 40 -0.83 -13.35 15.70
C ALA A 40 -0.78 -14.86 15.44
N SER A 41 -1.43 -15.69 16.27
CA SER A 41 -1.28 -17.14 16.20
C SER A 41 -1.70 -17.70 14.83
N GLY A 42 -0.83 -18.50 14.21
CA GLY A 42 -1.07 -19.10 12.89
C GLY A 42 -0.80 -18.19 11.69
N MET A 43 -0.20 -17.01 11.91
CA MET A 43 0.24 -16.13 10.84
C MET A 43 1.53 -16.64 10.18
N ASP A 44 1.53 -16.80 8.87
CA ASP A 44 2.75 -16.97 8.09
C ASP A 44 3.46 -15.61 7.92
N ILE A 45 4.77 -15.61 8.11
CA ILE A 45 5.65 -14.47 7.87
C ILE A 45 6.84 -14.89 7.02
N ILE A 46 7.22 -14.04 6.06
CA ILE A 46 8.44 -14.21 5.25
C ILE A 46 9.34 -13.01 5.51
N GLU A 47 10.48 -13.22 6.16
CA GLU A 47 11.49 -12.21 6.39
C GLU A 47 12.56 -12.27 5.30
N ILE A 48 12.86 -11.12 4.71
CA ILE A 48 13.91 -10.94 3.73
C ILE A 48 14.95 -10.00 4.34
N ASN A 49 16.22 -10.37 4.20
CA ASN A 49 17.35 -9.47 4.41
C ASN A 49 18.17 -9.51 3.13
N ASN A 50 18.35 -8.38 2.46
CA ASN A 50 19.14 -8.29 1.22
C ASN A 50 20.60 -7.88 1.48
N GLY A 51 21.01 -7.73 2.74
CA GLY A 51 22.32 -7.26 3.18
C GLY A 51 22.37 -5.79 3.62
N THR A 52 21.48 -4.95 3.09
CA THR A 52 21.37 -3.51 3.45
C THR A 52 19.99 -3.17 4.01
N LEU A 53 18.96 -3.76 3.42
CA LEU A 53 17.55 -3.61 3.70
C LEU A 53 16.98 -4.96 4.15
N SER A 54 16.14 -4.92 5.17
CA SER A 54 15.33 -6.06 5.60
C SER A 54 13.87 -5.68 5.73
N PHE A 55 12.98 -6.63 5.44
CA PHE A 55 11.53 -6.43 5.60
C PHE A 55 10.79 -7.76 5.71
N SER A 56 9.58 -7.70 6.26
CA SER A 56 8.71 -8.87 6.45
C SER A 56 7.47 -8.76 5.56
N ILE A 57 7.13 -9.84 4.86
CA ILE A 57 5.89 -10.00 4.10
C ILE A 57 4.95 -10.92 4.88
N LEU A 58 3.65 -10.63 4.81
CA LEU A 58 2.59 -11.40 5.48
C LEU A 58 1.71 -12.14 4.45
N PRO A 59 2.06 -13.38 4.06
CA PRO A 59 1.20 -14.18 3.19
C PRO A 59 -0.23 -14.36 3.68
N THR A 60 -0.42 -14.49 4.99
CA THR A 60 -1.75 -14.64 5.60
C THR A 60 -2.58 -13.35 5.53
N ARG A 61 -1.95 -12.18 5.29
CA ARG A 61 -2.60 -10.87 5.18
C ARG A 61 -2.43 -10.27 3.79
N GLY A 62 -2.88 -10.99 2.76
CA GLY A 62 -2.91 -10.48 1.39
C GLY A 62 -1.54 -10.12 0.79
N MET A 63 -0.46 -10.72 1.30
CA MET A 63 0.93 -10.39 0.90
C MET A 63 1.33 -8.94 1.22
N GLY A 64 0.76 -8.33 2.28
CA GLY A 64 1.19 -7.02 2.78
C GLY A 64 2.63 -7.04 3.30
N ILE A 65 3.29 -5.87 3.30
CA ILE A 65 4.63 -5.70 3.88
C ILE A 65 4.44 -5.10 5.27
N TRP A 66 4.83 -5.84 6.30
CA TRP A 66 4.55 -5.47 7.69
C TRP A 66 5.46 -4.35 8.19
N ARG A 67 6.77 -4.57 8.12
CA ARG A 67 7.79 -3.67 8.66
C ARG A 67 9.14 -3.99 8.05
N GLY A 68 10.11 -3.12 8.25
CA GLY A 68 11.47 -3.33 7.79
C GLY A 68 12.50 -2.49 8.53
N ASN A 69 13.75 -2.60 8.07
CA ASN A 69 14.86 -1.81 8.56
C ASN A 69 15.85 -1.55 7.43
N TYR A 70 16.29 -0.29 7.32
CA TYR A 70 17.35 0.14 6.42
C TYR A 70 18.47 0.79 7.22
N LYS A 71 19.58 0.07 7.40
CA LYS A 71 20.77 0.55 8.14
C LYS A 71 20.45 1.16 9.52
N GLY A 72 19.56 0.55 10.28
CA GLY A 72 19.13 1.03 11.59
C GLY A 72 17.91 1.97 11.57
N ASN A 73 17.49 2.46 10.41
CA ASN A 73 16.24 3.21 10.27
C ASN A 73 15.07 2.23 10.13
N THR A 74 14.16 2.23 11.11
CA THR A 74 12.95 1.40 11.07
C THR A 74 12.03 1.87 9.95
N LEU A 75 11.43 0.91 9.24
CA LEU A 75 10.40 1.13 8.23
C LEU A 75 9.08 0.58 8.76
N GLY A 76 8.07 1.42 8.83
CA GLY A 76 6.76 1.14 9.41
C GLY A 76 6.39 2.24 10.39
N TRP A 77 5.49 1.91 11.32
CA TRP A 77 4.97 2.80 12.32
C TRP A 77 4.54 2.01 13.56
N ASP A 78 4.37 2.69 14.69
CA ASP A 78 3.92 2.07 15.93
C ASP A 78 2.39 2.17 16.02
N SER A 79 1.71 1.11 15.55
CA SER A 79 0.26 0.98 15.67
C SER A 79 -0.15 0.68 17.11
N PRO A 80 -1.30 1.19 17.59
CA PRO A 80 -1.90 0.72 18.85
C PRO A 80 -2.30 -0.76 18.79
N VAL A 81 -2.40 -1.35 17.59
CA VAL A 81 -2.62 -2.77 17.39
C VAL A 81 -1.31 -3.53 17.63
N HIS A 82 -1.31 -4.46 18.58
CA HIS A 82 -0.21 -5.40 18.79
C HIS A 82 -0.22 -6.51 17.74
N GLY A 83 0.12 -6.17 16.49
CA GLY A 83 0.07 -7.09 15.36
C GLY A 83 1.38 -7.81 15.02
N PRO A 84 1.39 -8.56 13.89
CA PRO A 84 0.32 -8.60 12.90
C PRO A 84 -0.85 -9.44 13.41
N VAL A 85 -2.07 -9.07 13.03
CA VAL A 85 -3.30 -9.75 13.48
C VAL A 85 -3.76 -10.77 12.44
N ASN A 86 -3.96 -12.02 12.86
CA ASN A 86 -4.52 -13.06 11.99
C ASN A 86 -5.94 -12.65 11.54
N PRO A 87 -6.26 -12.69 10.23
CA PRO A 87 -7.60 -12.34 9.73
C PRO A 87 -8.75 -13.11 10.38
N SER A 88 -8.51 -14.30 10.93
CA SER A 88 -9.52 -15.04 11.71
C SER A 88 -9.97 -14.34 13.00
N HIS A 89 -9.24 -13.32 13.46
CA HIS A 89 -9.60 -12.46 14.59
C HIS A 89 -10.17 -11.11 14.16
N ILE A 90 -10.35 -10.87 12.86
CA ILE A 90 -10.85 -9.61 12.32
C ILE A 90 -12.24 -9.84 11.74
N ASN A 91 -13.20 -9.05 12.23
CA ASN A 91 -14.51 -8.96 11.62
C ASN A 91 -14.61 -7.65 10.85
N LEU A 92 -14.49 -7.69 9.52
CA LEU A 92 -14.50 -6.49 8.68
C LEU A 92 -15.79 -5.68 8.80
N ASP A 93 -16.90 -6.33 9.13
CA ASP A 93 -18.21 -5.69 9.24
C ASP A 93 -18.43 -5.01 10.61
N SER A 94 -17.51 -5.16 11.58
CA SER A 94 -17.68 -4.55 12.91
C SER A 94 -17.61 -3.02 12.87
N GLU A 95 -18.22 -2.37 13.86
CA GLU A 95 -18.23 -0.90 14.02
C GLU A 95 -18.73 -0.15 12.76
N ASN A 96 -19.75 -0.69 12.08
CA ASN A 96 -20.28 -0.17 10.81
C ASN A 96 -19.27 -0.24 9.64
N GLY A 97 -18.51 -1.34 9.57
CA GLY A 97 -17.62 -1.62 8.44
C GLY A 97 -16.20 -1.09 8.58
N ILE A 98 -15.80 -0.59 9.76
CA ILE A 98 -14.41 -0.15 10.04
C ILE A 98 -13.57 -1.21 10.75
N GLY A 99 -14.05 -2.45 10.85
CA GLY A 99 -13.35 -3.54 11.53
C GLY A 99 -11.96 -3.86 10.96
N TRP A 100 -11.67 -3.43 9.73
CA TRP A 100 -10.35 -3.47 9.12
C TRP A 100 -9.26 -2.84 10.00
N LEU A 101 -9.58 -1.75 10.72
CA LEU A 101 -8.64 -1.03 11.60
C LEU A 101 -8.13 -1.90 12.76
N ALA A 102 -8.87 -2.94 13.15
CA ALA A 102 -8.46 -3.84 14.24
C ALA A 102 -7.22 -4.70 13.91
N GLY A 103 -6.78 -4.71 12.66
CA GLY A 103 -5.57 -5.38 12.22
C GLY A 103 -4.60 -4.51 11.44
N PHE A 104 -4.77 -3.19 11.45
CA PHE A 104 -3.94 -2.28 10.66
C PHE A 104 -2.64 -1.93 11.38
N ASP A 105 -1.53 -2.45 10.87
CA ASP A 105 -0.19 -2.22 11.43
C ASP A 105 0.93 -2.35 10.37
N GLU A 106 0.58 -2.46 9.09
CA GLU A 106 1.52 -2.70 8.01
C GLU A 106 2.20 -1.42 7.50
N LEU A 107 3.47 -1.55 7.09
CA LEU A 107 4.23 -0.58 6.31
C LEU A 107 3.62 -0.39 4.91
N ILE A 108 3.24 -1.45 4.20
CA ILE A 108 2.49 -1.35 2.94
C ILE A 108 1.35 -2.36 2.96
N VAL A 109 0.12 -1.85 2.89
CA VAL A 109 -1.09 -2.67 2.74
C VAL A 109 -1.81 -2.32 1.45
N ARG A 110 -2.38 -3.34 0.81
CA ARG A 110 -3.24 -3.20 -0.37
C ARG A 110 -4.68 -3.03 0.08
N CYS A 111 -5.29 -1.91 -0.28
CA CYS A 111 -6.70 -1.64 -0.06
C CYS A 111 -7.46 -1.92 -1.36
N GLY A 112 -8.25 -3.00 -1.42
CA GLY A 112 -8.79 -3.58 -2.64
C GLY A 112 -9.36 -5.01 -2.44
N LEU A 113 -9.65 -5.78 -3.49
CA LEU A 113 -9.61 -5.43 -4.92
C LEU A 113 -11.00 -5.08 -5.45
N ALA A 114 -12.04 -5.71 -4.91
CA ALA A 114 -13.41 -5.46 -5.33
C ALA A 114 -13.91 -4.07 -4.91
N ASN A 115 -13.38 -3.55 -3.79
CA ASN A 115 -13.62 -2.20 -3.31
C ASN A 115 -12.43 -1.65 -2.51
N ASN A 116 -12.35 -0.32 -2.47
CA ASN A 116 -11.45 0.45 -1.62
C ASN A 116 -12.23 1.57 -0.90
N GLY A 117 -11.57 2.23 0.04
CA GLY A 117 -12.00 3.48 0.64
C GLY A 117 -13.02 3.33 1.77
N ALA A 118 -13.67 4.44 2.10
CA ALA A 118 -14.60 4.54 3.23
C ALA A 118 -15.74 3.50 3.14
N PRO A 119 -16.12 2.88 4.27
CA PRO A 119 -17.23 1.92 4.29
C PRO A 119 -18.54 2.60 3.93
N GLY A 120 -19.50 1.81 3.47
CA GLY A 120 -20.83 2.34 3.18
C GLY A 120 -21.62 1.50 2.19
N VAL A 121 -22.84 1.95 1.92
CA VAL A 121 -23.75 1.27 0.99
C VAL A 121 -23.24 1.44 -0.43
N ASP A 122 -23.22 0.34 -1.17
CA ASP A 122 -23.02 0.30 -2.61
C ASP A 122 -24.10 -0.56 -3.29
N VAL A 123 -24.27 -0.36 -4.59
CA VAL A 123 -25.21 -1.12 -5.42
C VAL A 123 -24.44 -1.99 -6.39
N ILE A 124 -24.54 -3.29 -6.24
CA ILE A 124 -23.93 -4.24 -7.17
C ILE A 124 -24.91 -4.53 -8.29
N HIS A 125 -24.43 -4.41 -9.53
CA HIS A 125 -25.19 -4.71 -10.73
C HIS A 125 -24.88 -6.12 -11.22
N HIS A 126 -25.90 -6.95 -11.41
CA HIS A 126 -25.77 -8.30 -11.95
C HIS A 126 -25.93 -8.30 -13.47
N ALA A 127 -25.38 -9.35 -14.10
CA ALA A 127 -25.49 -9.58 -15.54
C ALA A 127 -26.95 -9.78 -16.02
N ASP A 128 -27.87 -10.20 -15.15
CA ASP A 128 -29.29 -10.34 -15.46
C ASP A 128 -30.10 -9.03 -15.31
N GLY A 129 -29.42 -7.91 -15.04
CA GLY A 129 -30.02 -6.59 -14.87
C GLY A 129 -30.59 -6.32 -13.48
N LYS A 130 -30.50 -7.27 -12.54
CA LYS A 130 -30.88 -7.02 -11.15
C LYS A 130 -29.80 -6.24 -10.41
N THR A 131 -30.21 -5.56 -9.36
CA THR A 131 -29.32 -4.89 -8.42
C THR A 131 -29.49 -5.47 -7.02
N HIS A 132 -28.42 -5.45 -6.24
CA HIS A 132 -28.50 -5.64 -4.79
C HIS A 132 -27.71 -4.55 -4.08
N GLU A 133 -28.29 -4.02 -3.00
CA GLU A 133 -27.56 -3.17 -2.07
C GLU A 133 -26.70 -4.05 -1.17
N THR A 134 -25.48 -3.60 -0.92
CA THR A 134 -24.54 -4.22 0.02
C THR A 134 -23.84 -3.13 0.82
N VAL A 135 -23.38 -3.47 2.01
CA VAL A 135 -22.46 -2.61 2.77
C VAL A 135 -21.05 -3.09 2.46
N LEU A 136 -20.20 -2.17 1.99
CA LEU A 136 -18.79 -2.42 1.76
C LEU A 136 -18.00 -2.06 3.01
N PRO A 137 -17.05 -2.90 3.46
CA PRO A 137 -16.15 -2.56 4.54
C PRO A 137 -15.05 -1.60 4.07
N LEU A 138 -14.44 -0.91 5.03
CA LEU A 138 -13.29 -0.05 4.85
C LEU A 138 -12.17 -0.80 4.11
N HIS A 139 -11.64 -0.20 3.04
CA HIS A 139 -10.47 -0.67 2.29
C HIS A 139 -10.58 -2.09 1.68
N GLY A 140 -11.78 -2.65 1.61
CA GLY A 140 -12.02 -3.94 0.98
C GLY A 140 -11.50 -5.12 1.81
N LYS A 141 -11.13 -6.20 1.12
CA LYS A 141 -10.91 -7.51 1.75
C LYS A 141 -9.54 -8.10 1.51
N ILE A 142 -8.82 -7.70 0.46
CA ILE A 142 -7.62 -8.41 -0.01
C ILE A 142 -6.54 -8.53 1.07
N ALA A 143 -6.35 -7.50 1.90
CA ALA A 143 -5.42 -7.49 3.02
C ALA A 143 -5.75 -8.53 4.12
N ASN A 144 -6.98 -9.05 4.14
CA ASN A 144 -7.45 -10.03 5.12
C ASN A 144 -7.78 -11.39 4.48
N ILE A 145 -7.26 -11.65 3.27
CA ILE A 145 -7.36 -12.95 2.60
C ILE A 145 -5.96 -13.58 2.52
N PRO A 146 -5.76 -14.80 3.05
CA PRO A 146 -4.49 -15.51 2.93
C PRO A 146 -4.16 -15.90 1.47
N ALA A 147 -2.89 -15.79 1.10
CA ALA A 147 -2.39 -16.28 -0.17
C ALA A 147 -2.54 -17.81 -0.28
N HIS A 148 -3.01 -18.30 -1.42
CA HIS A 148 -3.14 -19.73 -1.71
C HIS A 148 -1.92 -20.30 -2.47
N PHE A 149 -1.09 -19.42 -3.01
CA PHE A 149 0.18 -19.76 -3.62
C PHE A 149 1.26 -18.77 -3.16
N VAL A 150 2.43 -19.29 -2.78
CA VAL A 150 3.61 -18.49 -2.43
C VAL A 150 4.88 -19.21 -2.88
N SER A 151 5.78 -18.50 -3.57
CA SER A 151 7.11 -18.99 -3.90
C SER A 151 8.19 -17.93 -3.73
N VAL A 152 9.41 -18.40 -3.48
CA VAL A 152 10.64 -17.59 -3.52
C VAL A 152 11.35 -17.87 -4.84
N GLU A 153 11.82 -16.83 -5.50
CA GLU A 153 12.70 -16.92 -6.66
C GLU A 153 14.00 -16.15 -6.41
N ILE A 154 15.13 -16.80 -6.71
CA ILE A 154 16.45 -16.19 -6.68
C ILE A 154 17.02 -16.20 -8.09
N GLU A 155 17.28 -15.01 -8.64
CA GLU A 155 17.99 -14.88 -9.90
C GLU A 155 19.50 -15.02 -9.67
N GLU A 156 20.17 -15.88 -10.45
CA GLU A 156 21.62 -16.10 -10.35
C GLU A 156 22.48 -14.95 -10.90
N SER A 157 21.88 -14.03 -11.66
CA SER A 157 22.60 -12.85 -12.17
C SER A 157 23.08 -11.99 -11.01
N HIS A 158 24.28 -11.41 -11.11
CA HIS A 158 24.82 -10.53 -10.07
C HIS A 158 24.65 -9.04 -10.46
N PRO A 159 24.19 -8.17 -9.54
CA PRO A 159 23.72 -8.50 -8.18
C PRO A 159 22.43 -9.34 -8.19
N GLN A 160 22.34 -10.30 -7.26
CA GLN A 160 21.21 -11.23 -7.18
C GLN A 160 19.91 -10.48 -6.87
N LYS A 161 18.81 -10.95 -7.47
CA LYS A 161 17.47 -10.45 -7.18
C LYS A 161 16.67 -11.51 -6.44
N ILE A 162 16.09 -11.12 -5.31
CA ILE A 162 15.21 -11.93 -4.48
C ILE A 162 13.78 -11.51 -4.80
N SER A 163 12.93 -12.47 -5.16
CA SER A 163 11.52 -12.20 -5.48
C SER A 163 10.60 -13.15 -4.69
N ILE A 164 9.57 -12.58 -4.06
CA ILE A 164 8.49 -13.34 -3.44
C ILE A 164 7.26 -13.18 -4.31
N ILE A 165 6.71 -14.30 -4.77
CA ILE A 165 5.53 -14.35 -5.62
C ILE A 165 4.38 -14.86 -4.76
N GLY A 166 3.23 -14.19 -4.84
CA GLY A 166 2.01 -14.60 -4.16
C GLY A 166 0.79 -14.56 -5.07
N GLU A 167 -0.14 -15.49 -4.88
CA GLU A 167 -1.49 -15.38 -5.44
C GLU A 167 -2.54 -15.37 -4.33
N VAL A 168 -3.46 -14.41 -4.39
CA VAL A 168 -4.57 -14.22 -3.44
C VAL A 168 -5.86 -14.07 -4.25
N ASP A 169 -6.90 -14.84 -3.90
CA ASP A 169 -8.18 -14.81 -4.60
C ASP A 169 -9.24 -14.14 -3.74
N GLU A 170 -9.77 -13.01 -4.22
CA GLU A 170 -11.01 -12.45 -3.72
C GLU A 170 -12.17 -12.99 -4.56
N ALA A 171 -12.82 -14.03 -4.04
CA ALA A 171 -13.86 -14.76 -4.75
C ALA A 171 -14.97 -15.21 -3.81
N MET A 172 -16.21 -15.17 -4.30
CA MET A 172 -17.38 -15.73 -3.63
C MET A 172 -18.36 -16.26 -4.69
N LEU A 173 -19.08 -17.34 -4.39
CA LEU A 173 -20.09 -17.89 -5.31
C LEU A 173 -21.10 -16.80 -5.69
N PHE A 174 -21.33 -16.62 -7.00
CA PHE A 174 -22.18 -15.57 -7.60
C PHE A 174 -21.64 -14.14 -7.57
N MET A 175 -20.47 -13.92 -6.96
CA MET A 175 -19.78 -12.64 -6.93
C MET A 175 -18.60 -12.64 -7.90
N PRO A 176 -17.96 -11.48 -8.14
CA PRO A 176 -16.75 -11.43 -8.94
C PRO A 176 -15.65 -12.37 -8.41
N HIS A 177 -14.80 -12.81 -9.33
CA HIS A 177 -13.64 -13.64 -9.03
C HIS A 177 -12.40 -12.87 -9.48
N LEU A 178 -11.77 -12.20 -8.54
CA LEU A 178 -10.57 -11.41 -8.75
C LEU A 178 -9.38 -12.13 -8.12
N ARG A 179 -8.26 -12.13 -8.83
CA ARG A 179 -6.99 -12.65 -8.32
C ARG A 179 -5.95 -11.55 -8.31
N LEU A 180 -5.36 -11.31 -7.15
CA LEU A 180 -4.09 -10.60 -7.05
C LEU A 180 -2.98 -11.61 -7.33
N ARG A 181 -2.18 -11.35 -8.36
CA ARG A 181 -0.84 -11.92 -8.49
C ARG A 181 0.15 -10.84 -8.12
N THR A 182 0.94 -11.08 -7.10
CA THR A 182 1.96 -10.13 -6.65
C THR A 182 3.34 -10.70 -6.81
N ARG A 183 4.29 -9.84 -7.18
CA ARG A 183 5.72 -10.10 -7.11
C ARG A 183 6.37 -8.95 -6.34
N ILE A 184 6.96 -9.29 -5.19
CA ILE A 184 7.70 -8.35 -4.33
C ILE A 184 9.18 -8.66 -4.47
N GLU A 185 9.94 -7.72 -5.01
CA GLU A 185 11.34 -7.87 -5.37
C GLU A 185 12.27 -6.94 -4.57
N THR A 186 13.48 -7.41 -4.31
CA THR A 186 14.61 -6.56 -3.90
C THR A 186 15.90 -7.11 -4.50
N VAL A 187 16.87 -6.23 -4.75
CA VAL A 187 18.20 -6.60 -5.23
C VAL A 187 19.15 -6.63 -4.05
N VAL A 188 20.00 -7.65 -3.96
CA VAL A 188 21.01 -7.78 -2.90
C VAL A 188 21.86 -6.51 -2.83
N GLY A 189 21.93 -5.92 -1.63
CA GLY A 189 22.63 -4.68 -1.34
C GLY A 189 21.88 -3.38 -1.67
N SER A 190 20.71 -3.45 -2.31
CA SER A 190 19.93 -2.25 -2.67
C SER A 190 19.16 -1.67 -1.48
N ASN A 191 18.65 -0.46 -1.67
CA ASN A 191 17.81 0.29 -0.74
C ASN A 191 16.33 0.30 -1.17
N SER A 192 15.90 -0.63 -2.01
CA SER A 192 14.57 -0.59 -2.62
C SER A 192 13.78 -1.89 -2.51
N ILE A 193 12.45 -1.72 -2.46
CA ILE A 193 11.45 -2.77 -2.59
C ILE A 193 10.61 -2.43 -3.81
N LYS A 194 10.50 -3.36 -4.75
CA LYS A 194 9.64 -3.22 -5.93
C LYS A 194 8.45 -4.17 -5.82
N ILE A 195 7.26 -3.65 -6.04
CA ILE A 195 6.01 -4.38 -6.08
C ILE A 195 5.50 -4.35 -7.52
N ILE A 196 5.29 -5.54 -8.08
CA ILE A 196 4.72 -5.74 -9.41
C ILE A 196 3.48 -6.58 -9.23
N ASP A 197 2.32 -5.94 -9.35
CA ASP A 197 1.04 -6.59 -9.16
C ASP A 197 0.25 -6.69 -10.46
N GLU A 198 -0.53 -7.75 -10.55
CA GLU A 198 -1.49 -8.00 -11.60
C GLU A 198 -2.83 -8.41 -10.97
N VAL A 199 -3.86 -7.58 -11.16
CA VAL A 199 -5.24 -7.92 -10.81
C VAL A 199 -5.90 -8.58 -12.01
N VAL A 200 -6.19 -9.87 -11.90
CA VAL A 200 -6.77 -10.67 -12.97
C VAL A 200 -8.25 -10.89 -12.69
N ASN A 201 -9.10 -10.65 -13.69
CA ASN A 201 -10.49 -11.08 -13.64
C ASN A 201 -10.58 -12.54 -14.08
N CYS A 202 -10.68 -13.44 -13.12
CA CYS A 202 -10.83 -14.88 -13.34
C CYS A 202 -12.29 -15.32 -13.54
N GLY A 203 -13.23 -14.36 -13.55
CA GLY A 203 -14.65 -14.57 -13.81
C GLY A 203 -15.00 -14.50 -15.30
N THR A 204 -16.31 -14.56 -15.57
CA THR A 204 -16.88 -14.57 -16.93
C THR A 204 -17.57 -13.25 -17.32
N SER A 205 -17.58 -12.26 -16.42
CA SER A 205 -18.23 -10.97 -16.63
C SER A 205 -17.25 -9.83 -16.35
N GLU A 206 -17.40 -8.71 -17.06
CA GLU A 206 -16.66 -7.48 -16.74
C GLU A 206 -16.82 -7.16 -15.25
N THR A 207 -15.71 -6.87 -14.59
CA THR A 207 -15.67 -6.65 -13.15
C THR A 207 -15.00 -5.32 -12.84
N GLU A 208 -15.60 -4.56 -11.95
CA GLU A 208 -15.04 -3.34 -11.39
C GLU A 208 -13.95 -3.66 -10.36
N ILE A 209 -12.85 -2.90 -10.36
CA ILE A 209 -11.77 -3.01 -9.38
C ILE A 209 -11.39 -1.63 -8.85
N GLU A 210 -10.91 -1.63 -7.60
CA GLU A 210 -10.26 -0.51 -6.94
C GLU A 210 -9.01 -1.03 -6.22
N LEU A 211 -7.93 -0.26 -6.24
CA LEU A 211 -6.69 -0.61 -5.56
C LEU A 211 -5.91 0.64 -5.14
N LEU A 212 -5.60 0.70 -3.86
CA LEU A 212 -4.75 1.73 -3.25
C LEU A 212 -3.64 1.07 -2.44
N TYR A 213 -2.42 1.59 -2.55
CA TYR A 213 -1.26 1.14 -1.78
C TYR A 213 -1.06 2.06 -0.60
N HIS A 214 -1.48 1.61 0.57
CA HIS A 214 -1.39 2.41 1.78
C HIS A 214 0.00 2.23 2.38
N CYS A 215 0.92 3.16 2.08
CA CYS A 215 2.32 3.10 2.49
C CYS A 215 2.54 3.99 3.73
N ASN A 216 2.83 3.38 4.88
CA ASN A 216 2.74 4.00 6.20
C ASN A 216 4.10 4.22 6.85
N PHE A 217 4.35 5.44 7.30
CA PHE A 217 5.64 5.83 7.86
C PHE A 217 5.47 6.61 9.18
N GLY A 218 6.11 6.11 10.23
CA GLY A 218 6.38 6.81 11.47
C GLY A 218 7.82 7.31 11.55
N SER A 219 8.33 7.49 12.77
CA SER A 219 9.75 7.81 12.98
C SER A 219 10.67 6.69 12.44
N PRO A 220 11.89 7.00 11.94
CA PRO A 220 12.56 8.30 11.98
C PRO A 220 12.27 9.22 10.78
N PHE A 221 11.38 8.82 9.86
CA PHE A 221 11.05 9.62 8.67
C PHE A 221 9.98 10.68 8.97
N LEU A 222 9.05 10.35 9.88
CA LEU A 222 8.07 11.26 10.42
C LEU A 222 8.55 11.87 11.74
N GLU A 223 8.60 13.20 11.75
CA GLU A 223 8.83 14.06 12.89
C GLU A 223 8.16 15.42 12.64
N LYS A 224 8.14 16.29 13.65
CA LYS A 224 7.67 17.67 13.48
C LYS A 224 8.49 18.37 12.39
N GLY A 225 7.81 18.80 11.34
CA GLY A 225 8.45 19.47 10.20
C GLY A 225 9.02 18.51 9.15
N SER A 226 8.70 17.21 9.21
CA SER A 226 8.79 16.36 8.02
C SER A 226 7.89 16.92 6.91
N GLU A 227 8.26 16.69 5.66
CA GLU A 227 7.58 17.26 4.50
C GLU A 227 7.29 16.20 3.44
N LEU A 228 6.08 16.25 2.88
CA LEU A 228 5.77 15.64 1.60
C LEU A 228 6.32 16.53 0.47
N VAL A 229 7.21 15.97 -0.33
CA VAL A 229 7.69 16.56 -1.58
C VAL A 229 7.06 15.79 -2.73
N ALA A 230 6.28 16.46 -3.57
CA ALA A 230 5.56 15.85 -4.67
C ALA A 230 5.36 16.85 -5.83
N PRO A 231 5.29 16.40 -7.09
CA PRO A 231 4.92 17.24 -8.21
C PRO A 231 3.40 17.35 -8.28
N VAL A 232 2.80 18.48 -7.92
CA VAL A 232 1.35 18.66 -7.74
C VAL A 232 0.71 19.44 -8.90
N CYS A 233 -0.35 18.89 -9.49
CA CYS A 233 -1.29 19.60 -10.37
C CYS A 233 -2.41 20.27 -9.58
N GLU A 234 -3.09 19.51 -8.72
CA GLU A 234 -4.23 20.00 -7.95
C GLU A 234 -4.29 19.26 -6.61
N VAL A 235 -4.60 19.99 -5.53
CA VAL A 235 -4.73 19.42 -4.19
C VAL A 235 -5.92 20.06 -3.46
N ALA A 236 -6.69 19.23 -2.75
CA ALA A 236 -7.75 19.71 -1.87
C ALA A 236 -7.80 18.87 -0.57
N PRO A 237 -8.20 19.47 0.57
CA PRO A 237 -8.56 18.69 1.75
C PRO A 237 -9.73 17.75 1.44
N ARG A 238 -9.75 16.57 2.09
CA ARG A 238 -10.84 15.60 1.96
C ARG A 238 -12.16 16.15 2.50
N ASP A 239 -12.11 16.72 3.69
CA ASP A 239 -13.27 17.11 4.50
C ASP A 239 -13.02 18.40 5.30
N GLU A 240 -14.00 18.80 6.12
CA GLU A 240 -13.95 20.00 6.97
C GLU A 240 -12.84 19.95 8.03
N ILE A 241 -12.50 18.75 8.53
CA ILE A 241 -11.44 18.57 9.54
C ILE A 241 -10.09 18.97 8.92
N ALA A 242 -9.85 18.53 7.68
CA ALA A 242 -8.63 18.80 6.94
C ALA A 242 -8.46 20.28 6.48
N VAL A 243 -9.53 21.09 6.44
CA VAL A 243 -9.48 22.53 6.07
C VAL A 243 -8.48 23.30 6.92
N SER A 244 -8.47 23.02 8.23
CA SER A 244 -7.58 23.72 9.18
C SER A 244 -6.08 23.57 8.88
N GLY A 245 -5.68 22.53 8.13
CA GLY A 245 -4.29 22.31 7.72
C GLY A 245 -4.04 22.59 6.23
N ALA A 246 -5.03 23.04 5.47
CA ALA A 246 -4.96 23.12 4.01
C ALA A 246 -3.91 24.11 3.48
N GLU A 247 -3.54 25.15 4.24
CA GLU A 247 -2.44 26.06 3.86
C GLU A 247 -1.07 25.39 3.92
N ASN A 248 -0.91 24.35 4.74
CA ASN A 248 0.33 23.62 4.98
C ASN A 248 0.14 22.12 4.75
N TYR A 249 -0.62 21.75 3.72
CA TYR A 249 -1.02 20.36 3.43
C TYR A 249 0.17 19.39 3.33
N PHE A 250 1.35 19.90 2.96
CA PHE A 250 2.58 19.13 2.75
C PHE A 250 3.41 18.96 4.02
N LEU A 251 3.19 19.77 5.06
CA LEU A 251 4.00 19.78 6.27
C LEU A 251 3.41 18.84 7.33
N CYS A 252 4.26 18.06 8.01
CA CYS A 252 3.86 17.18 9.09
C CYS A 252 3.95 17.88 10.45
N ASP A 253 2.88 17.73 11.23
CA ASP A 253 2.76 18.31 12.56
C ASP A 253 3.45 17.44 13.62
N GLU A 254 3.68 17.99 14.81
CA GLU A 254 4.09 17.18 15.96
C GLU A 254 2.94 16.32 16.48
N SER A 255 3.27 15.23 17.20
CA SER A 255 2.26 14.36 17.82
C SER A 255 1.38 15.15 18.79
N ALA A 256 0.06 15.02 18.67
CA ALA A 256 -0.89 15.72 19.53
C ALA A 256 -2.01 14.80 20.03
N VAL A 257 -2.34 14.93 21.32
CA VAL A 257 -3.49 14.23 21.92
C VAL A 257 -4.79 14.75 21.30
N GLY A 258 -5.67 13.84 20.91
CA GLY A 258 -6.97 14.18 20.32
C GLY A 258 -6.86 14.76 18.90
N PHE A 259 -5.75 14.54 18.20
CA PHE A 259 -5.64 14.87 16.79
C PHE A 259 -6.62 14.00 15.99
N GLU A 260 -7.48 14.65 15.20
CA GLU A 260 -8.28 13.98 14.19
C GLU A 260 -7.51 13.97 12.88
N GLU A 261 -7.53 12.83 12.17
CA GLU A 261 -6.81 12.67 10.90
C GLU A 261 -7.10 13.80 9.92
N LYS A 262 -6.08 14.20 9.15
CA LYS A 262 -6.23 15.17 8.06
C LYS A 262 -5.77 14.53 6.77
N VAL A 263 -6.67 14.50 5.79
CA VAL A 263 -6.43 13.82 4.52
C VAL A 263 -6.48 14.83 3.39
N TYR A 264 -5.53 14.73 2.46
CA TYR A 264 -5.43 15.57 1.29
C TYR A 264 -5.39 14.71 0.03
N PHE A 265 -6.18 15.08 -0.96
CA PHE A 265 -6.30 14.39 -2.24
C PHE A 265 -5.58 15.17 -3.32
N TYR A 266 -4.77 14.47 -4.12
CA TYR A 266 -3.88 15.04 -5.12
C TYR A 266 -4.14 14.46 -6.51
N ASP A 267 -4.12 15.36 -7.49
CA ASP A 267 -3.72 15.06 -8.85
C ASP A 267 -2.24 15.47 -9.00
N LEU A 268 -1.36 14.51 -9.27
CA LEU A 268 0.08 14.76 -9.40
C LEU A 268 0.48 15.06 -10.85
N ALA A 269 1.60 15.75 -11.06
CA ALA A 269 2.27 15.78 -12.36
C ALA A 269 3.13 14.52 -12.55
N ALA A 270 3.48 14.26 -13.81
CA ALA A 270 4.33 13.15 -14.21
C ALA A 270 5.24 13.57 -15.38
N ASP A 271 6.27 12.76 -15.64
CA ASP A 271 7.13 12.92 -16.81
C ASP A 271 6.41 12.54 -18.13
N GLU A 272 7.12 12.65 -19.26
CA GLU A 272 6.57 12.32 -20.59
C GLU A 272 6.13 10.85 -20.76
N LYS A 273 6.51 9.97 -19.83
CA LYS A 273 6.16 8.54 -19.79
C LYS A 273 5.13 8.24 -18.70
N GLU A 274 4.50 9.26 -18.12
CA GLU A 274 3.56 9.16 -17.01
C GLU A 274 4.18 8.63 -15.70
N ASN A 275 5.51 8.62 -15.56
CA ASN A 275 6.14 8.29 -14.28
C ASN A 275 6.12 9.49 -13.35
N THR A 276 5.87 9.22 -12.08
CA THR A 276 5.92 10.22 -11.02
C THR A 276 6.64 9.68 -9.80
N VAL A 277 7.02 10.59 -8.91
CA VAL A 277 7.69 10.28 -7.66
C VAL A 277 7.19 11.21 -6.57
N VAL A 278 6.91 10.65 -5.41
CA VAL A 278 6.63 11.40 -4.18
C VAL A 278 7.65 10.99 -3.12
N MET A 279 7.97 11.90 -2.20
CA MET A 279 8.95 11.65 -1.15
C MET A 279 8.49 12.24 0.17
N LEU A 280 8.56 11.44 1.23
CA LEU A 280 8.52 11.95 2.61
C LEU A 280 9.96 12.11 3.08
N LYS A 281 10.35 13.33 3.45
CA LYS A 281 11.65 13.62 4.06
C LYS A 281 11.48 14.09 5.50
N ASN A 282 12.46 13.79 6.34
CA ASN A 282 12.53 14.37 7.68
C ASN A 282 12.92 15.85 7.63
N LYS A 283 12.81 16.56 8.76
CA LYS A 283 13.05 18.00 8.83
C LYS A 283 14.47 18.40 8.40
N SER A 284 15.45 17.56 8.73
CA SER A 284 16.85 17.81 8.41
C SER A 284 17.21 17.44 6.95
N ALA A 285 16.26 16.88 6.20
CA ALA A 285 16.43 16.40 4.83
C ALA A 285 17.62 15.43 4.67
N ASP A 286 17.91 14.62 5.70
CA ASP A 286 18.98 13.62 5.69
C ASP A 286 18.44 12.18 5.68
N LYS A 287 17.12 12.01 5.87
CA LYS A 287 16.41 10.74 5.77
C LYS A 287 15.14 10.93 4.97
N ALA A 288 14.89 10.02 4.04
CA ALA A 288 13.68 10.05 3.24
C ALA A 288 13.24 8.66 2.77
N VAL A 289 11.97 8.55 2.46
CA VAL A 289 11.38 7.46 1.69
C VAL A 289 10.74 8.04 0.45
N ALA A 290 11.00 7.44 -0.71
CA ALA A 290 10.36 7.84 -1.96
C ALA A 290 9.54 6.70 -2.54
N LEU A 291 8.38 7.03 -3.11
CA LEU A 291 7.55 6.12 -3.88
C LEU A 291 7.57 6.52 -5.35
N ARG A 292 7.86 5.57 -6.22
CA ARG A 292 7.86 5.72 -7.67
C ARG A 292 6.77 4.86 -8.27
N PHE A 293 5.96 5.45 -9.13
CA PHE A 293 4.84 4.78 -9.79
C PHE A 293 4.47 5.48 -11.09
N ASN A 294 3.60 4.85 -11.88
CA ASN A 294 3.10 5.40 -13.12
C ASN A 294 1.66 5.88 -12.97
N LYS A 295 1.33 7.10 -13.41
CA LYS A 295 -0.01 7.68 -13.33
C LYS A 295 -1.06 6.96 -14.20
N THR A 296 -0.64 6.22 -15.22
CA THR A 296 -1.59 5.38 -15.99
C THR A 296 -2.07 4.20 -15.15
N GLU A 297 -1.24 3.73 -14.21
CA GLU A 297 -1.50 2.59 -13.32
C GLU A 297 -2.12 3.04 -11.99
N LEU A 298 -1.65 4.15 -11.43
CA LEU A 298 -2.12 4.75 -10.17
C LEU A 298 -2.31 6.27 -10.37
N PRO A 299 -3.44 6.69 -10.97
CA PRO A 299 -3.68 8.08 -11.37
C PRO A 299 -3.85 9.07 -10.22
N TRP A 300 -4.24 8.60 -9.04
CA TRP A 300 -4.57 9.45 -7.89
C TRP A 300 -3.64 9.19 -6.73
N PHE A 301 -3.48 10.20 -5.88
CA PHE A 301 -2.62 10.13 -4.71
C PHE A 301 -3.30 10.75 -3.50
N THR A 302 -3.23 10.06 -2.37
CA THR A 302 -3.71 10.55 -1.08
C THR A 302 -2.53 10.75 -0.13
N PHE A 303 -2.56 11.85 0.63
CA PHE A 303 -1.70 12.03 1.79
C PHE A 303 -2.55 12.00 3.05
N TRP A 304 -2.46 10.92 3.80
CA TRP A 304 -3.11 10.76 5.09
C TRP A 304 -2.16 11.19 6.20
N LYS A 305 -2.58 12.15 7.01
CA LYS A 305 -1.83 12.57 8.20
C LYS A 305 -2.59 12.15 9.44
N ASN A 306 -2.00 11.24 10.22
CA ASN A 306 -2.47 10.91 11.57
C ASN A 306 -1.36 11.26 12.57
N THR A 307 -1.19 12.55 12.83
CA THR A 307 -0.21 13.05 13.82
C THR A 307 -0.79 13.05 15.23
N ALA A 308 -1.45 11.95 15.60
CA ALA A 308 -2.00 11.71 16.93
C ALA A 308 -0.90 11.52 17.98
N ALA A 309 -1.30 11.31 19.23
CA ALA A 309 -0.36 10.88 20.27
C ALA A 309 0.35 9.60 19.81
N VAL A 310 1.60 9.42 20.21
CA VAL A 310 2.42 8.28 19.76
C VAL A 310 1.75 6.95 20.10
N GLU A 311 1.10 6.88 21.26
CA GLU A 311 0.37 5.71 21.75
C GLU A 311 -0.90 5.38 20.93
N ASP A 312 -1.47 6.39 20.25
CA ASP A 312 -2.66 6.24 19.40
C ASP A 312 -2.28 6.06 17.90
N GLY A 313 -0.98 6.14 17.58
CA GLY A 313 -0.41 5.99 16.24
C GLY A 313 0.02 7.32 15.63
N TYR A 314 1.31 7.66 15.75
CA TYR A 314 1.92 8.80 15.05
C TYR A 314 2.46 8.38 13.68
N VAL A 315 1.66 8.58 12.63
CA VAL A 315 1.90 8.02 11.28
C VAL A 315 1.38 8.92 10.17
N VAL A 316 2.03 8.82 9.00
CA VAL A 316 1.49 9.35 7.73
C VAL A 316 1.40 8.24 6.69
N GLY A 317 0.41 8.33 5.81
CA GLY A 317 0.17 7.45 4.67
C GLY A 317 0.49 8.17 3.36
N LEU A 318 1.36 7.56 2.54
CA LEU A 318 1.55 7.92 1.13
C LEU A 318 0.79 6.91 0.29
N GLU A 319 -0.26 7.34 -0.38
CA GLU A 319 -1.30 6.43 -0.89
C GLU A 319 -1.56 6.62 -2.39
N PRO A 320 -0.68 6.11 -3.28
CA PRO A 320 -1.00 6.03 -4.69
C PRO A 320 -2.10 4.99 -4.93
N GLY A 321 -3.10 5.35 -5.75
CA GLY A 321 -4.30 4.55 -5.95
C GLY A 321 -4.95 4.70 -7.33
N THR A 322 -5.83 3.76 -7.67
CA THR A 322 -6.72 3.82 -8.84
C THR A 322 -7.81 4.88 -8.70
N ASP A 323 -8.11 5.25 -7.45
CA ASP A 323 -9.16 6.13 -6.94
C ASP A 323 -8.69 6.78 -5.62
N PHE A 324 -9.50 7.70 -5.10
CA PHE A 324 -9.34 8.20 -3.73
C PHE A 324 -10.09 7.27 -2.76
N PRO A 325 -9.67 7.19 -1.47
CA PRO A 325 -10.33 6.35 -0.46
C PRO A 325 -11.72 6.88 0.00
N ASN A 326 -12.49 7.48 -0.90
CA ASN A 326 -13.91 7.73 -0.69
C ASN A 326 -14.70 6.42 -0.79
N ASN A 327 -16.00 6.47 -0.52
CA ASN A 327 -16.86 5.34 -0.80
C ASN A 327 -16.92 5.05 -2.31
N ARG A 328 -16.77 3.78 -2.68
CA ARG A 328 -16.81 3.27 -4.07
C ARG A 328 -17.95 3.80 -4.92
N SER A 329 -19.15 4.00 -4.35
CA SER A 329 -20.29 4.53 -5.10
C SER A 329 -20.01 5.92 -5.69
N PHE A 330 -19.36 6.79 -4.90
CA PHE A 330 -18.94 8.12 -5.33
C PHE A 330 -17.77 8.06 -6.33
N GLU A 331 -16.81 7.17 -6.10
CA GLU A 331 -15.69 6.98 -7.04
C GLU A 331 -16.19 6.46 -8.39
N ARG A 332 -17.25 5.62 -8.40
CA ARG A 332 -17.92 5.16 -9.63
C ARG A 332 -18.60 6.31 -10.36
N GLU A 333 -19.35 7.16 -9.66
CA GLU A 333 -19.99 8.36 -10.23
C GLU A 333 -18.97 9.31 -10.86
N CYS A 334 -17.79 9.42 -10.24
CA CYS A 334 -16.68 10.21 -10.76
C CYS A 334 -15.86 9.52 -11.87
N GLY A 335 -16.19 8.27 -12.22
CA GLY A 335 -15.51 7.51 -13.27
C GLY A 335 -14.10 7.04 -12.91
N ARG A 336 -13.78 6.92 -11.61
CA ARG A 336 -12.44 6.49 -11.13
C ARG A 336 -12.31 4.98 -10.95
N VAL A 337 -13.40 4.28 -10.66
CA VAL A 337 -13.46 2.81 -10.56
C VAL A 337 -13.04 2.17 -11.89
N LYS A 338 -12.01 1.31 -11.84
CA LYS A 338 -11.49 0.63 -13.03
C LYS A 338 -12.35 -0.58 -13.38
N LYS A 339 -12.24 -1.05 -14.62
CA LYS A 339 -12.94 -2.24 -15.10
C LYS A 339 -11.98 -3.18 -15.79
N VAL A 340 -12.12 -4.47 -15.51
CA VAL A 340 -11.32 -5.53 -16.10
C VAL A 340 -12.26 -6.52 -16.80
N LEU A 341 -12.02 -6.75 -18.09
CA LEU A 341 -12.77 -7.71 -18.89
C LEU A 341 -12.50 -9.15 -18.43
N PRO A 342 -13.38 -10.12 -18.73
CA PRO A 342 -13.14 -11.54 -18.44
C PRO A 342 -11.80 -12.03 -18.99
N GLY A 343 -10.96 -12.63 -18.13
CA GLY A 343 -9.61 -13.08 -18.48
C GLY A 343 -8.59 -11.96 -18.71
N GLY A 344 -9.00 -10.69 -18.63
CA GLY A 344 -8.12 -9.53 -18.68
C GLY A 344 -7.41 -9.29 -17.35
N SER A 345 -6.45 -8.36 -17.37
CA SER A 345 -5.74 -7.95 -16.17
C SER A 345 -5.43 -6.45 -16.13
N TYR A 346 -5.26 -5.93 -14.92
CA TYR A 346 -4.76 -4.58 -14.63
C TYR A 346 -3.42 -4.70 -13.91
N LYS A 347 -2.39 -4.03 -14.41
CA LYS A 347 -1.00 -4.15 -13.91
C LYS A 347 -0.55 -2.88 -13.25
N ILE A 348 0.17 -3.03 -12.14
CA ILE A 348 0.68 -1.93 -11.34
C ILE A 348 2.13 -2.22 -10.94
N ASN A 349 2.96 -1.18 -11.03
CA ASN A 349 4.32 -1.16 -10.55
C ASN A 349 4.47 -0.03 -9.52
N LEU A 350 4.91 -0.39 -8.32
CA LEU A 350 5.26 0.54 -7.26
C LEU A 350 6.67 0.21 -6.76
N GLU A 351 7.54 1.20 -6.67
CA GLU A 351 8.85 1.04 -6.06
C GLU A 351 8.98 1.99 -4.87
N MET A 352 9.40 1.45 -3.73
CA MET A 352 9.77 2.21 -2.54
C MET A 352 11.29 2.21 -2.41
N GLU A 353 11.88 3.38 -2.30
CA GLU A 353 13.30 3.59 -2.04
C GLU A 353 13.51 4.29 -0.70
N ILE A 354 14.56 3.92 0.02
CA ILE A 354 14.91 4.48 1.32
C ILE A 354 16.28 5.16 1.25
N PHE A 355 16.40 6.34 1.84
CA PHE A 355 17.60 7.16 1.81
C PHE A 355 18.03 7.62 3.21
N ASP A 356 19.34 7.62 3.46
CA ASP A 356 20.01 8.06 4.69
C ASP A 356 21.14 9.07 4.41
N ASP A 357 21.10 9.74 3.26
CA ASP A 357 22.12 10.69 2.80
C ASP A 357 21.47 11.95 2.20
N ALA A 358 21.84 13.12 2.73
CA ALA A 358 21.25 14.41 2.35
C ALA A 358 21.51 14.80 0.88
N ALA A 359 22.65 14.39 0.30
CA ALA A 359 22.93 14.69 -1.10
C ALA A 359 22.02 13.86 -2.02
N ILE A 360 21.72 12.62 -1.64
CA ILE A 360 20.73 11.79 -2.34
C ILE A 360 19.33 12.37 -2.19
N VAL A 361 18.90 12.77 -0.99
CA VAL A 361 17.60 13.42 -0.76
C VAL A 361 17.43 14.64 -1.67
N THR A 362 18.43 15.54 -1.68
CA THR A 362 18.44 16.74 -2.55
C THR A 362 18.30 16.36 -4.03
N ARG A 363 18.94 15.27 -4.47
CA ARG A 363 18.84 14.80 -5.87
C ARG A 363 17.40 14.39 -6.21
N ILE A 364 16.70 13.71 -5.31
CA ILE A 364 15.29 13.31 -5.53
C ILE A 364 14.37 14.55 -5.52
N GLU A 365 14.63 15.55 -4.66
CA GLU A 365 13.89 16.82 -4.68
C GLU A 365 14.04 17.55 -6.02
N ASN A 366 15.26 17.56 -6.58
CA ASN A 366 15.51 18.15 -7.90
C ASN A 366 14.78 17.38 -9.02
N GLU A 367 14.73 16.06 -8.94
CA GLU A 367 13.96 15.24 -9.87
C GLU A 367 12.46 15.60 -9.82
N ILE A 368 11.88 15.68 -8.62
CA ILE A 368 10.49 16.11 -8.41
C ILE A 368 10.27 17.53 -8.94
N SER A 369 11.21 18.43 -8.70
CA SER A 369 11.14 19.83 -9.15
C SER A 369 11.16 19.96 -10.67
N GLU A 370 11.92 19.11 -11.37
CA GLU A 370 11.89 19.09 -12.84
C GLU A 370 10.55 18.59 -13.39
N ILE A 371 9.91 17.60 -12.74
CA ILE A 371 8.54 17.18 -13.08
C ILE A 371 7.55 18.33 -12.83
N GLN A 372 7.70 19.06 -11.73
CA GLN A 372 6.84 20.19 -11.36
C GLN A 372 6.97 21.39 -12.30
N LYS A 373 8.13 21.61 -12.93
CA LYS A 373 8.53 22.86 -13.60
C LYS A 373 7.51 23.48 -14.55
N ASN A 374 6.73 22.66 -15.25
CA ASN A 374 5.75 23.12 -16.24
C ASN A 374 4.31 23.17 -15.71
N ASN A 375 4.14 23.01 -14.40
CA ASN A 375 2.86 22.89 -13.75
C ASN A 375 2.78 23.84 -12.55
N VAL A 376 1.70 24.58 -12.43
CA VAL A 376 1.46 25.46 -11.29
C VAL A 376 0.39 24.80 -10.41
N PRO A 377 0.70 24.39 -9.17
CA PRO A 377 -0.25 23.68 -8.33
C PRO A 377 -1.53 24.50 -8.09
N LYS A 378 -2.68 23.90 -8.39
CA LYS A 378 -3.98 24.43 -8.01
C LYS A 378 -4.34 23.94 -6.60
N THR A 379 -4.19 24.82 -5.62
CA THR A 379 -4.47 24.49 -4.20
C THR A 379 -5.85 24.99 -3.80
N HIS A 380 -6.64 24.11 -3.18
CA HIS A 380 -7.94 24.45 -2.60
C HIS A 380 -7.87 24.44 -1.07
N LEU A 381 -8.45 25.45 -0.45
CA LEU A 381 -8.55 25.52 1.02
C LEU A 381 -9.76 24.74 1.57
N ASN A 382 -10.72 24.39 0.70
CA ASN A 382 -11.93 23.66 1.06
C ASN A 382 -12.05 22.41 0.19
N PRO A 383 -12.77 21.37 0.68
CA PRO A 383 -13.08 20.20 -0.13
C PRO A 383 -13.81 20.59 -1.42
N ILE A 384 -13.55 19.86 -2.49
CA ILE A 384 -14.15 20.09 -3.81
C ILE A 384 -14.90 18.85 -4.27
N THR A 385 -16.04 19.05 -4.94
CA THR A 385 -16.87 17.96 -5.47
C THR A 385 -16.15 17.06 -6.48
N LYS A 386 -15.04 17.53 -7.08
CA LYS A 386 -14.19 16.71 -7.94
C LYS A 386 -13.55 15.56 -7.16
N PHE A 387 -13.12 15.80 -5.92
CA PHE A 387 -12.31 14.86 -5.13
C PHE A 387 -13.09 14.23 -3.98
N SER A 388 -14.08 14.93 -3.42
CA SER A 388 -14.80 14.49 -2.23
C SER A 388 -16.30 14.61 -2.42
N LYS A 389 -17.05 13.71 -1.77
CA LYS A 389 -18.50 13.85 -1.61
C LYS A 389 -18.76 14.89 -0.51
N LEU A 390 -19.28 16.05 -0.90
CA LEU A 390 -19.59 17.18 0.00
C LEU A 390 -20.91 16.99 0.75
#